data_AF-A0A1D8NLD2-F1
#
_entry.id   AF-A0A1D8NLD2-F1
#
_cell.length_a   1.000
_cell.length_b   1.000
_cell.length_c   1.000
_cell.angle_alpha   90.00
_cell.angle_beta   90.00
_cell.angle_gamma   90.00
#
_symmetry.space_group_name_H-M   'P 1'
#
loop_
_entity.id
_entity.type
_entity.pdbx_description
1 polymer ?
#
loop_
_entity_poly.entity_id
_entity_poly.type
_entity_poly.pdbx_seq_one_letter_code
_entity_poly.pdbx_strand_id
1 'polypeptide(L)'
;MLDYEAIPGTISFVDSSQSDIVLHPTPSCHPDHPLNRSYRRKLRMFSMVTYTVAVTVPSASIYSVLTSISHSTGLPLATLNQGTSYMFLLFDLGCSISQPLSHQFGKRPVHLVAVLGTALIQL
;
A
#
# COMPACT_ATOMS: atom_id res chain seq x y z
N MET A 1 2.02 10.56 -42.55
CA MET A 1 2.05 9.11 -42.23
C MET A 1 3.34 8.89 -41.44
N LEU A 2 3.26 8.44 -40.18
CA LEU A 2 4.43 8.32 -39.31
C LEU A 2 5.34 7.19 -39.81
N ASP A 3 6.62 7.50 -39.98
CA ASP A 3 7.64 6.54 -40.41
C ASP A 3 8.08 5.68 -39.21
N TYR A 4 7.60 4.44 -39.14
CA TYR A 4 7.84 3.52 -38.03
C TYR A 4 9.22 2.86 -38.06
N GLU A 5 10.01 3.10 -39.12
CA GLU A 5 11.36 2.55 -39.27
C GLU A 5 12.45 3.46 -38.65
N ALA A 6 12.08 4.70 -38.29
CA ALA A 6 13.00 5.67 -37.71
C ALA A 6 13.37 5.36 -36.25
N ILE A 7 14.65 5.54 -35.94
CA ILE A 7 15.23 5.34 -34.60
C ILE A 7 14.54 6.30 -33.62
N PRO A 8 14.02 5.82 -32.47
CA PRO A 8 13.30 6.65 -31.52
C PRO A 8 14.19 7.80 -31.02
N GLY A 9 13.78 9.04 -31.33
CA GLY A 9 14.50 10.28 -30.96
C GLY A 9 14.74 11.28 -32.11
N THR A 10 14.67 10.84 -33.38
CA THR A 10 14.97 11.69 -34.55
C THR A 10 13.73 12.08 -35.37
N ILE A 11 12.54 11.61 -34.99
CA ILE A 11 11.30 11.96 -35.69
C ILE A 11 10.83 13.37 -35.32
N SER A 12 10.64 14.22 -36.32
CA SER A 12 10.01 15.54 -36.12
C SER A 12 8.50 15.33 -35.91
N PHE A 13 8.02 15.58 -34.70
CA PHE A 13 6.63 15.33 -34.27
C PHE A 13 5.62 16.41 -34.72
N VAL A 14 6.02 17.37 -35.53
CA VAL A 14 5.20 18.53 -35.90
C VAL A 14 4.92 18.47 -37.39
N ASP A 15 3.69 18.08 -37.75
CA ASP A 15 3.15 18.33 -39.08
C ASP A 15 2.62 19.78 -39.08
N SER A 16 3.35 20.68 -39.73
CA SER A 16 3.05 22.13 -39.78
C SER A 16 1.71 22.48 -40.44
N SER A 17 0.96 21.49 -40.93
CA SER A 17 -0.31 21.66 -41.64
C SER A 17 -1.56 21.26 -40.84
N GLN A 18 -1.42 20.54 -39.71
CA GLN A 18 -2.54 20.15 -38.85
C GLN A 18 -2.18 20.38 -37.38
N SER A 19 -2.99 21.20 -36.70
CA SER A 19 -2.86 21.55 -35.29
C SER A 19 -3.24 20.42 -34.33
N ASP A 20 -2.94 19.18 -34.67
CA ASP A 20 -3.25 18.01 -33.85
C ASP A 20 -1.96 17.32 -33.43
N ILE A 21 -1.56 17.54 -32.19
CA ILE A 21 -0.33 17.00 -31.62
C ILE A 21 -0.58 15.52 -31.32
N VAL A 22 -0.12 14.64 -32.19
CA VAL A 22 -0.17 13.19 -31.96
C VAL A 22 0.90 12.83 -30.94
N LEU A 23 0.49 12.70 -29.67
CA LEU A 23 1.35 12.27 -28.56
C LEU A 23 1.79 10.81 -28.80
N HIS A 24 3.10 10.56 -28.80
CA HIS A 24 3.68 9.21 -28.89
C HIS A 24 4.51 8.90 -27.63
N PRO A 25 4.19 7.85 -26.86
CA PRO A 25 3.07 6.92 -27.05
C PRO A 25 1.71 7.59 -26.81
N THR A 26 0.67 7.09 -27.49
CA THR A 26 -0.69 7.61 -27.33
C THR A 26 -1.16 7.42 -25.89
N PRO A 27 -1.72 8.46 -25.24
CA PRO A 27 -2.16 8.36 -23.86
C PRO A 27 -3.25 7.30 -23.74
N SER A 28 -3.02 6.30 -22.89
CA SER A 28 -4.01 5.23 -22.69
C SER A 28 -5.21 5.73 -21.88
N CYS A 29 -6.42 5.53 -22.40
CA CYS A 29 -7.67 5.87 -21.71
C CYS A 29 -8.07 4.82 -20.66
N HIS A 30 -7.25 3.81 -20.40
CA HIS A 30 -7.58 2.74 -19.45
C HIS A 30 -7.72 3.30 -18.02
N PRO A 31 -8.81 2.98 -17.31
CA PRO A 31 -9.11 3.53 -15.98
C PRO A 31 -8.13 3.08 -14.88
N ASP A 32 -7.37 2.00 -15.15
CA ASP A 32 -6.33 1.49 -14.24
C ASP A 32 -4.96 2.11 -14.48
N HIS A 33 -4.82 2.93 -15.53
CA HIS A 33 -3.60 3.68 -15.77
C HIS A 33 -3.32 4.63 -14.59
N PRO A 34 -2.11 4.63 -14.02
CA PRO A 34 -1.79 5.42 -12.83
C PRO A 34 -2.04 6.92 -13.04
N LEU A 35 -1.89 7.39 -14.28
CA LEU A 35 -2.12 8.77 -14.68
C LEU A 35 -3.61 9.15 -14.73
N ASN A 36 -4.51 8.22 -15.09
CA ASN A 36 -5.93 8.49 -15.32
C ASN A 36 -6.83 8.24 -14.09
N ARG A 37 -6.25 8.19 -12.89
CA ARG A 37 -7.03 7.93 -11.66
C ARG A 37 -7.79 9.18 -11.21
N SER A 38 -9.11 9.05 -11.05
CA SER A 38 -9.94 10.10 -10.48
C SER A 38 -9.49 10.51 -9.07
N TYR A 39 -9.67 11.78 -8.71
CA TYR A 39 -9.26 12.33 -7.42
C TYR A 39 -9.79 11.52 -6.22
N ARG A 40 -11.04 11.06 -6.30
CA ARG A 40 -11.66 10.19 -5.27
C ARG A 40 -10.92 8.85 -5.12
N ARG A 41 -10.41 8.26 -6.20
CA ARG A 41 -9.61 7.02 -6.15
C ARG A 41 -8.25 7.28 -5.52
N LYS A 42 -7.64 8.44 -5.76
CA LYS A 42 -6.38 8.85 -5.12
C LYS A 42 -6.56 9.04 -3.61
N LEU A 43 -7.63 9.71 -3.18
CA LEU A 43 -7.93 9.93 -1.76
C LEU A 43 -8.12 8.61 -1.00
N ARG A 44 -8.86 7.64 -1.58
CA ARG A 44 -9.01 6.30 -0.97
C ARG A 44 -7.70 5.53 -0.84
N MET A 45 -6.80 5.67 -1.82
CA MET A 45 -5.48 5.04 -1.76
C MET A 45 -4.61 5.72 -0.70
N PHE A 46 -4.67 7.05 -0.61
CA PHE A 46 -4.00 7.81 0.43
C PHE A 46 -4.46 7.38 1.83
N SER A 47 -5.78 7.30 2.06
CA SER A 47 -6.30 6.85 3.36
C SER A 47 -5.86 5.45 3.73
N MET A 48 -5.80 4.51 2.77
CA MET A 48 -5.29 3.16 3.00
C MET A 48 -3.80 3.16 3.42
N VAL A 49 -2.96 3.97 2.76
CA VAL A 49 -1.54 4.10 3.10
C VAL A 49 -1.36 4.73 4.47
N THR A 50 -2.08 5.82 4.76
CA THR A 50 -2.03 6.49 6.06
C THR A 50 -2.45 5.54 7.18
N TYR A 51 -3.52 4.77 6.98
CA TYR A 51 -3.97 3.76 7.94
C TYR A 51 -2.87 2.71 8.21
N THR A 52 -2.24 2.17 7.16
CA THR A 52 -1.17 1.18 7.33
C THR A 52 -0.01 1.75 8.15
N VAL A 53 0.45 2.96 7.83
CA VAL A 53 1.54 3.61 8.58
C VAL A 53 1.15 3.89 10.03
N ALA A 54 -0.08 4.35 10.27
CA ALA A 54 -0.58 4.66 11.60
C ALA A 54 -0.62 3.42 12.52
N VAL A 55 -0.89 2.23 11.99
CA VAL A 55 -0.93 0.99 12.78
C VAL A 55 0.46 0.34 12.90
N THR A 56 1.28 0.35 11.85
CA THR A 56 2.56 -0.38 11.86
C THR A 56 3.67 0.36 12.59
N VAL A 57 3.73 1.70 12.51
CA VAL A 57 4.79 2.48 13.16
C VAL A 57 4.77 2.33 14.69
N PRO A 58 3.63 2.50 15.39
CA PRO A 58 3.58 2.26 16.83
C PRO A 58 3.93 0.82 17.20
N SER A 59 3.45 -0.15 16.41
CA SER A 59 3.72 -1.58 16.63
C SER A 59 5.22 -1.92 16.50
N ALA A 60 5.96 -1.25 15.61
CA ALA A 60 7.40 -1.41 15.49
C ALA A 60 8.17 -0.76 16.67
N SER A 61 7.57 0.24 17.32
CA SER A 61 8.20 0.98 18.42
C SER A 61 8.02 0.36 19.82
N ILE A 62 7.36 -0.81 19.94
CA ILE A 62 7.03 -1.48 21.21
C ILE A 62 8.28 -1.70 22.09
N TYR A 63 9.43 -2.03 21.48
CA TYR A 63 10.68 -2.26 22.20
C TYR A 63 11.14 -1.02 23.01
N SER A 64 10.79 0.18 22.56
CA SER A 64 11.18 1.43 23.24
C SER A 64 10.50 1.60 24.60
N VAL A 65 9.33 0.98 24.83
CA VAL A 65 8.54 1.15 26.06
C VAL A 65 8.58 -0.08 26.98
N LEU A 66 9.22 -1.17 26.54
CA LEU A 66 9.23 -2.45 27.24
C LEU A 66 9.81 -2.36 28.67
N THR A 67 10.85 -1.53 28.85
CA THR A 67 11.49 -1.30 30.15
C THR A 67 10.57 -0.55 31.11
N SER A 68 9.83 0.44 30.63
CA SER A 68 8.87 1.20 31.43
C SER A 68 7.70 0.30 31.86
N ILE A 69 7.23 -0.57 30.97
CA ILE A 69 6.15 -1.54 31.27
C ILE A 69 6.63 -2.59 32.28
N SER A 70 7.85 -3.09 32.14
CA SER A 70 8.44 -4.04 33.11
C SER A 70 8.51 -3.42 34.52
N HIS A 71 8.90 -2.15 34.62
CA HIS A 71 8.96 -1.43 35.90
C HIS A 71 7.57 -1.19 36.50
N SER A 72 6.55 -0.87 35.69
CA SER A 72 5.19 -0.62 36.18
C SER A 72 4.44 -1.89 36.56
N THR A 73 4.63 -2.98 35.81
CA THR A 73 3.85 -4.23 35.95
C THR A 73 4.59 -5.28 36.78
N GLY A 74 5.90 -5.09 37.03
CA GLY A 74 6.76 -6.05 37.75
C GLY A 74 7.08 -7.33 36.96
N LEU A 75 6.71 -7.39 35.68
CA LEU A 75 6.96 -8.54 34.81
C LEU A 75 8.41 -8.53 34.30
N PRO A 76 9.06 -9.70 34.19
CA PRO A 76 10.43 -9.78 33.69
C PRO A 76 10.49 -9.48 32.19
N LEU A 77 11.52 -8.73 31.77
CA LEU A 77 11.74 -8.35 30.36
C LEU A 77 11.74 -9.55 29.39
N ALA A 78 12.21 -10.72 29.86
CA ALA A 78 12.19 -11.95 29.07
C ALA A 78 10.77 -12.38 28.65
N THR A 79 9.79 -12.29 29.56
CA THR A 79 8.39 -12.64 29.28
C THR A 79 7.74 -11.62 28.34
N LEU A 80 8.03 -10.34 28.52
CA LEU A 80 7.58 -9.26 27.65
C LEU A 80 8.14 -9.40 26.23
N ASN A 81 9.42 -9.78 26.10
CA ASN A 81 10.06 -10.01 24.82
C ASN A 81 9.45 -11.23 24.10
N GLN A 82 9.20 -12.33 24.82
CA GLN A 82 8.51 -13.50 24.26
C GLN A 82 7.11 -13.14 23.74
N GLY A 83 6.33 -12.40 24.52
CA GLY A 83 5.02 -11.89 24.10
C GLY A 83 5.09 -11.06 22.83
N THR A 84 6.08 -10.17 22.75
CA THR A 84 6.32 -9.32 21.57
C THR A 84 6.67 -10.17 20.33
N SER A 85 7.53 -11.19 20.49
CA SER A 85 7.85 -12.13 19.40
C SER A 85 6.62 -12.91 18.91
N TYR A 86 5.73 -13.35 19.81
CA TYR A 86 4.48 -13.99 19.42
C TYR A 86 3.55 -13.05 18.65
N MET A 87 3.51 -11.76 19.01
CA MET A 87 2.73 -10.77 18.25
C MET A 87 3.23 -10.65 16.81
N PHE A 88 4.55 -10.57 16.59
CA PHE A 88 5.11 -10.51 15.23
C PHE A 88 4.90 -11.80 14.44
N LEU A 89 5.06 -12.97 15.07
CA LEU A 89 4.78 -14.25 14.42
C LEU A 89 3.33 -14.35 13.91
N LEU A 90 2.37 -13.92 14.73
CA LEU A 90 0.95 -13.92 14.33
C LEU A 90 0.65 -12.85 13.27
N PHE A 91 1.36 -11.71 13.29
CA PHE A 91 1.24 -10.69 12.26
C PHE A 91 1.68 -11.22 10.88
N ASP A 92 2.83 -11.90 10.83
CA ASP A 92 3.35 -12.48 9.60
C ASP A 92 2.46 -13.62 9.08
N LEU A 93 2.01 -14.51 9.96
CA LEU A 93 1.08 -15.58 9.60
C LEU A 93 -0.27 -15.02 9.09
N GLY A 94 -0.79 -13.99 9.76
CA GLY A 94 -2.03 -13.31 9.34
C GLY A 94 -1.89 -12.66 7.96
N CYS A 95 -0.75 -12.03 7.67
CA CYS A 95 -0.46 -11.45 6.35
C CYS A 95 -0.35 -12.53 5.27
N SER A 96 0.36 -13.63 5.58
CA SER A 96 0.55 -14.76 4.67
C SER A 96 -0.79 -15.39 4.23
N ILE A 97 -1.77 -15.50 5.14
CA ILE A 97 -3.12 -15.98 4.82
C ILE A 97 -3.95 -14.93 4.07
N SER A 98 -3.79 -13.65 4.41
CA SER A 98 -4.57 -12.57 3.81
C SER A 98 -4.21 -12.30 2.35
N GLN A 99 -2.98 -12.59 1.93
CA GLN A 99 -2.51 -12.44 0.55
C GLN A 99 -3.28 -13.29 -0.49
N PRO A 100 -3.36 -14.64 -0.35
CA PRO A 100 -4.14 -15.47 -1.28
C PRO A 100 -5.64 -15.19 -1.16
N LEU A 101 -6.14 -14.90 0.05
CA LEU A 101 -7.54 -14.52 0.26
C LEU A 101 -7.91 -13.26 -0.54
N SER A 102 -7.02 -12.26 -0.57
CA SER A 102 -7.22 -11.03 -1.34
C SER A 102 -7.18 -11.28 -2.86
N HIS A 103 -6.51 -12.33 -3.32
CA HIS A 103 -6.47 -12.66 -4.75
C HIS A 103 -7.75 -13.39 -5.19
N GLN A 104 -8.32 -14.23 -4.32
CA GLN A 104 -9.53 -15.01 -4.63
C GLN A 104 -10.83 -14.21 -4.42
N PHE A 105 -10.98 -13.49 -3.30
CA PHE A 105 -12.21 -12.76 -2.94
C PHE A 105 -12.16 -11.26 -3.26
N GLY A 106 -11.01 -10.78 -3.74
CA GLY A 106 -10.77 -9.39 -4.06
C GLY A 106 -10.29 -8.54 -2.87
N LYS A 107 -9.70 -7.38 -3.19
CA LYS A 107 -8.95 -6.53 -2.23
C LYS A 107 -9.83 -5.78 -1.22
N ARG A 108 -11.08 -5.48 -1.57
CA ARG A 108 -11.99 -4.65 -0.75
C ARG A 108 -12.52 -5.39 0.50
N PRO A 109 -13.12 -6.59 0.39
CA PRO A 109 -13.66 -7.28 1.56
C PRO A 109 -12.56 -7.65 2.55
N VAL A 110 -11.41 -8.13 2.05
CA VAL A 110 -10.26 -8.49 2.89
C VAL A 110 -9.74 -7.29 3.67
N HIS A 111 -9.69 -6.10 3.05
CA HIS A 111 -9.29 -4.88 3.75
C HIS A 111 -10.27 -4.46 4.85
N LEU A 112 -11.59 -4.54 4.60
CA LEU A 112 -12.60 -4.20 5.61
C LEU A 112 -12.54 -5.14 6.82
N VAL A 113 -12.38 -6.44 6.61
CA VAL A 113 -12.22 -7.41 7.69
C VAL A 113 -10.96 -7.14 8.50
N ALA A 114 -9.84 -6.81 7.85
CA ALA A 114 -8.59 -6.47 8.54
C ALA A 114 -8.71 -5.19 9.38
N VAL A 115 -9.35 -4.14 8.86
CA VAL A 115 -9.59 -2.90 9.60
C VAL A 115 -10.56 -3.12 10.77
N LEU A 116 -11.58 -3.95 10.60
CA LEU A 116 -12.51 -4.26 11.68
C LEU A 116 -11.82 -5.09 12.79
N GLY A 117 -11.02 -6.09 12.40
CA GLY A 117 -10.28 -6.91 13.37
C GLY A 117 -9.28 -6.09 14.19
N THR A 118 -8.54 -5.18 13.56
CA THR A 118 -7.61 -4.28 14.26
C THR A 118 -8.33 -3.30 15.18
N ALA A 119 -9.44 -2.71 14.73
CA ALA A 119 -10.26 -1.82 15.56
C ALA A 119 -10.82 -2.54 16.80
N LEU A 120 -11.24 -3.80 16.68
CA LEU A 120 -11.71 -4.60 17.80
C LEU A 120 -10.62 -4.93 18.82
N ILE A 121 -9.36 -5.10 18.39
CA ILE A 121 -8.23 -5.40 19.28
C ILE A 121 -7.78 -4.14 20.05
N GLN A 122 -7.96 -2.96 19.46
CA GLN A 122 -7.52 -1.67 20.03
C GLN A 122 -8.57 -0.98 20.90
N LEU A 123 -9.79 -1.52 20.97
CA LEU A 123 -10.89 -1.03 21.80
C LEU A 123 -10.92 -1.74 23.16
#